data_AF-A0A410TUI0-F1
#
_entry.id   AF-A0A410TUI0-F1
#
_cell.length_a   1.000
_cell.length_b   1.000
_cell.length_c   1.000
_cell.angle_alpha   90.00
_cell.angle_beta   90.00
_cell.angle_gamma   90.00
#
_symmetry.space_group_name_H-M   'P 1'
#
loop_
_entity.id
_entity.type
_entity.pdbx_description
1 polymer ?
#
loop_
_entity_poly.entity_id
_entity_poly.type
_entity_poly.pdbx_seq_one_letter_code
_entity_poly.pdbx_strand_id
1 'polypeptide(L)'
;MVKIPEPHNLDEIKKRGSTNKHIVKRVADTSSSEGLDSDKEDKIFEVWVESIKPEDVTRFDPYQGRYPAISGNRLQDHLLVYKEVELGGYRIDSIIRHSDSTWELVEVKTEAGLNLGVIGHLLSKRAQFEDIFQVKPEKIKMTVLTNGRNGSFQTILSKVNKQYSIDVGLEEIQI
;
A
#
# COMPACT_ATOMS: atom_id res chain seq x y z
N MET A 1 -10.16 -31.11 23.80
CA MET A 1 -10.42 -29.66 23.64
C MET A 1 -9.15 -28.91 23.97
N VAL A 2 -8.48 -28.33 22.97
CA VAL A 2 -7.28 -27.51 23.18
C VAL A 2 -7.76 -26.09 23.54
N LYS A 3 -7.37 -25.60 24.72
CA LYS A 3 -7.61 -24.21 25.13
C LYS A 3 -6.60 -23.31 24.40
N ILE A 4 -7.12 -22.38 23.60
CA ILE A 4 -6.36 -21.27 23.03
C ILE A 4 -6.09 -20.29 24.17
N PRO A 5 -4.83 -19.87 24.44
CA PRO A 5 -4.56 -18.91 25.49
C PRO A 5 -5.07 -17.52 25.06
N GLU A 6 -5.76 -16.83 25.96
CA GLU A 6 -6.05 -15.40 25.76
C GLU A 6 -4.74 -14.59 25.87
N PRO A 7 -4.49 -13.64 24.96
CA PRO A 7 -3.29 -12.84 24.98
C PRO A 7 -3.27 -11.91 26.21
N HIS A 8 -2.09 -11.84 26.83
CA HIS A 8 -1.86 -11.42 28.21
C HIS A 8 -2.10 -9.95 28.56
N ASN A 9 -2.60 -9.08 27.66
CA ASN A 9 -2.64 -7.66 27.98
C ASN A 9 -3.62 -6.83 27.13
N LEU A 10 -4.92 -6.90 27.45
CA LEU A 10 -5.94 -6.03 26.88
C LEU A 10 -5.77 -4.54 27.26
N ASP A 11 -5.03 -4.24 28.34
CA ASP A 11 -4.81 -2.86 28.80
C ASP A 11 -3.60 -2.17 28.14
N GLU A 12 -2.62 -2.90 27.60
CA GLU A 12 -1.63 -2.32 26.67
C GLU A 12 -2.27 -1.95 25.33
N ILE A 13 -3.29 -2.70 24.91
CA ILE A 13 -4.08 -2.41 23.71
C ILE A 13 -4.93 -1.14 23.91
N LYS A 14 -5.17 -0.67 25.15
CA LYS A 14 -5.86 0.60 25.44
C LYS A 14 -4.95 1.83 25.50
N LYS A 15 -3.61 1.69 25.43
CA LYS A 15 -2.66 2.82 25.18
C LYS A 15 -2.72 3.32 23.71
N ARG A 16 -3.91 3.23 23.09
CA ARG A 16 -4.32 3.77 21.79
C ARG A 16 -4.42 5.31 21.82
N GLY A 17 -3.29 5.98 21.64
CA GLY A 17 -3.25 7.42 21.30
C GLY A 17 -2.04 7.74 20.42
N SER A 18 -2.05 7.68 19.10
CA SER A 18 -3.13 7.79 18.11
C SER A 18 -2.96 6.73 17.02
N THR A 19 -4.05 6.41 16.34
CA THR A 19 -4.21 5.31 15.37
C THR A 19 -3.22 5.30 14.19
N ASN A 20 -2.49 6.38 13.91
CA ASN A 20 -1.46 6.43 12.86
C ASN A 20 -0.03 6.04 13.34
N LYS A 21 0.26 6.05 14.65
CA LYS A 21 1.65 6.03 15.17
C LYS A 21 2.34 4.66 15.13
N HIS A 22 1.59 3.57 15.23
CA HIS A 22 2.15 2.21 15.22
C HIS A 22 2.14 1.55 13.86
N ILE A 23 1.17 1.90 13.01
CA ILE A 23 1.05 1.33 11.69
C ILE A 23 2.20 1.76 10.78
N VAL A 24 2.57 3.05 10.78
CA VAL A 24 3.72 3.59 10.04
C VAL A 24 5.01 2.84 10.38
N LYS A 25 5.25 2.60 11.67
CA LYS A 25 6.41 1.83 12.12
C LYS A 25 6.35 0.37 11.66
N ARG A 26 5.21 -0.30 11.84
CA ARG A 26 5.06 -1.72 11.46
C ARG A 26 5.19 -1.96 9.96
N VAL A 27 4.66 -1.05 9.12
CA VAL A 27 4.82 -1.14 7.65
C VAL A 27 6.28 -0.91 7.26
N ALA A 28 6.95 0.07 7.88
CA ALA A 28 8.38 0.30 7.66
C ALA A 28 9.26 -0.88 8.12
N ASP A 29 8.89 -1.56 9.22
CA ASP A 29 9.62 -2.72 9.74
C ASP A 29 9.69 -3.88 8.74
N THR A 30 8.73 -3.95 7.82
CA THR A 30 8.57 -5.02 6.82
C THR A 30 8.82 -4.57 5.39
N SER A 31 9.23 -3.31 5.19
CA SER A 31 9.52 -2.74 3.87
C SER A 31 11.01 -2.85 3.54
N SER A 32 11.33 -3.12 2.28
CA SER A 32 12.70 -3.23 1.79
C SER A 32 13.29 -1.88 1.34
N SER A 33 14.61 -1.80 1.32
CA SER A 33 15.34 -0.75 0.59
C SER A 33 15.61 -1.14 -0.87
N GLU A 34 15.22 -2.34 -1.29
CA GLU A 34 15.38 -2.83 -2.66
C GLU A 34 14.36 -2.20 -3.62
N GLY A 35 14.73 -2.14 -4.89
CA GLY A 35 13.86 -1.70 -5.98
C GLY A 35 12.85 -2.79 -6.39
N LEU A 36 11.97 -2.43 -7.32
CA LEU A 36 11.00 -3.36 -7.90
C LEU A 36 11.70 -4.44 -8.73
N ASP A 37 10.97 -5.52 -9.07
CA ASP A 37 11.50 -6.67 -9.81
C ASP A 37 12.13 -6.31 -11.17
N SER A 38 11.84 -5.12 -11.71
CA SER A 38 12.50 -4.61 -12.91
C SER A 38 12.70 -3.11 -12.88
N ASP A 39 13.80 -2.64 -13.49
CA ASP A 39 14.10 -1.20 -13.68
C ASP A 39 12.94 -0.44 -14.36
N LYS A 40 12.19 -1.13 -15.24
CA LYS A 40 11.05 -0.54 -15.92
C LYS A 40 9.87 -0.30 -14.99
N GLU A 41 9.60 -1.24 -14.09
CA GLU A 41 8.57 -1.07 -13.06
C GLU A 41 8.99 0.00 -12.06
N ASP A 42 10.26 0.01 -11.63
CA ASP A 42 10.78 1.10 -10.80
C ASP A 42 10.58 2.46 -11.48
N LYS A 43 10.83 2.56 -12.79
CA LYS A 43 10.63 3.81 -13.53
C LYS A 43 9.17 4.24 -13.59
N ILE A 44 8.24 3.30 -13.82
CA ILE A 44 6.79 3.56 -13.76
C ILE A 44 6.42 4.14 -12.40
N PHE A 45 6.90 3.48 -11.33
CA PHE A 45 6.59 3.88 -9.98
C PHE A 45 7.15 5.27 -9.64
N GLU A 46 8.41 5.53 -9.97
CA GLU A 46 9.07 6.81 -9.72
C GLU A 46 8.35 7.98 -10.41
N VAL A 47 8.01 7.83 -11.69
CA VAL A 47 7.29 8.89 -12.44
C VAL A 47 5.91 9.13 -11.83
N TRP A 48 5.21 8.09 -11.41
CA TRP A 48 3.93 8.25 -10.74
C TRP A 48 4.06 8.92 -9.37
N VAL A 49 5.02 8.51 -8.54
CA VAL A 49 5.29 9.17 -7.24
C VAL A 49 5.68 10.64 -7.41
N GLU A 50 6.37 11.00 -8.49
CA GLU A 50 6.65 12.39 -8.84
C GLU A 50 5.41 13.18 -9.29
N SER A 51 4.41 12.51 -9.86
CA SER A 51 3.16 13.11 -10.33
C SER A 51 2.16 13.37 -9.20
N ILE A 52 2.15 12.53 -8.16
CA ILE A 52 1.22 12.65 -7.03
C ILE A 52 1.58 13.76 -6.05
N LYS A 53 2.60 14.59 -6.33
CA LYS A 53 3.04 15.73 -5.52
C LYS A 53 1.84 16.60 -5.12
N PRO A 54 1.32 16.46 -3.89
CA PRO A 54 0.49 17.51 -3.33
C PRO A 54 1.49 18.62 -3.03
N GLU A 55 1.26 19.79 -3.59
CA GLU A 55 2.28 20.83 -3.83
C GLU A 55 2.94 21.34 -2.52
N ASP A 56 2.38 20.96 -1.38
CA ASP A 56 2.81 21.26 -0.01
C ASP A 56 3.40 20.07 0.79
N VAL A 57 3.46 18.84 0.23
CA VAL A 57 3.76 17.62 1.02
C VAL A 57 5.16 17.09 0.76
N THR A 58 5.89 16.81 1.84
CA THR A 58 7.27 16.30 1.80
C THR A 58 7.30 14.79 1.62
N ARG A 59 7.98 14.29 0.58
CA ARG A 59 8.21 12.84 0.41
C ARG A 59 9.21 12.31 1.43
N PHE A 60 8.88 11.18 2.04
CA PHE A 60 9.79 10.41 2.88
C PHE A 60 9.68 8.93 2.51
N ASP A 61 10.82 8.28 2.27
CA ASP A 61 10.88 6.87 1.90
C ASP A 61 11.39 6.06 3.11
N PRO A 62 10.50 5.69 4.05
CA PRO A 62 10.87 4.83 5.17
C PRO A 62 11.21 3.43 4.69
N TYR A 63 12.14 2.80 5.40
CA TYR A 63 12.47 1.39 5.22
C TYR A 63 12.84 0.76 6.57
N GLN A 64 13.14 -0.54 6.58
CA GLN A 64 13.45 -1.26 7.82
C GLN A 64 14.39 -0.49 8.76
N GLY A 65 13.89 -0.17 9.96
CA GLY A 65 14.65 0.56 10.98
C GLY A 65 14.73 2.08 10.80
N ARG A 66 14.20 2.66 9.70
CA ARG A 66 14.19 4.10 9.42
C ARG A 66 12.77 4.63 9.29
N TYR A 67 12.40 5.50 10.23
CA TYR A 67 11.06 6.07 10.33
C TYR A 67 11.13 7.60 10.39
N PRO A 68 10.10 8.31 9.90
CA PRO A 68 10.00 9.74 10.09
C PRO A 68 9.85 10.06 11.59
N ALA A 69 10.38 11.21 12.04
CA ALA A 69 10.25 11.64 13.43
C ALA A 69 8.78 11.89 13.80
N ILE A 70 8.29 11.19 14.83
CA ILE A 70 6.85 11.12 15.17
C ILE A 70 6.40 12.28 16.09
N SER A 71 7.24 13.28 16.36
CA SER A 71 6.90 14.36 17.29
C SER A 71 5.84 15.30 16.71
N GLY A 72 4.67 15.35 17.37
CA GLY A 72 3.63 16.38 17.20
C GLY A 72 2.95 16.45 15.82
N ASN A 73 2.13 15.46 15.46
CA ASN A 73 1.25 15.43 14.27
C ASN A 73 1.91 15.65 12.88
N ARG A 74 3.23 15.82 12.79
CA ARG A 74 3.98 16.08 11.56
C ARG A 74 3.92 15.00 10.49
N LEU A 75 3.41 13.80 10.80
CA LEU A 75 3.18 12.78 9.78
C LEU A 75 2.20 13.25 8.68
N GLN A 76 1.32 14.20 8.99
CA GLN A 76 0.41 14.79 8.01
C GLN A 76 1.13 15.67 6.99
N ASP A 77 2.33 16.15 7.30
CA ASP A 77 3.15 16.96 6.40
C ASP A 77 3.94 16.10 5.40
N HIS A 78 3.87 14.77 5.55
CA HIS A 78 4.63 13.80 4.77
C HIS A 78 3.77 12.88 3.93
N LEU A 79 4.23 12.62 2.70
CA LEU A 79 3.83 11.49 1.89
C LEU A 79 4.87 10.39 2.13
N LEU A 80 4.44 9.27 2.71
CA LEU A 80 5.35 8.18 3.06
C LEU A 80 5.26 7.08 2.01
N VAL A 81 6.40 6.69 1.44
CA VAL A 81 6.48 5.66 0.41
C VAL A 81 7.22 4.44 0.93
N TYR A 82 6.51 3.34 1.12
CA TYR A 82 7.09 2.06 1.54
C TYR A 82 7.20 1.18 0.30
N LYS A 83 8.40 0.72 -0.03
CA LYS A 83 8.62 -0.23 -1.14
C LYS A 83 8.71 -1.64 -0.61
N GLU A 84 8.24 -2.59 -1.41
CA GLU A 84 8.41 -4.02 -1.21
C GLU A 84 8.07 -4.47 0.21
N VAL A 85 6.79 -4.34 0.56
CA VAL A 85 6.29 -4.61 1.91
C VAL A 85 5.79 -6.05 2.00
N GLU A 86 6.28 -6.79 2.98
CA GLU A 86 5.77 -8.13 3.28
C GLU A 86 4.42 -8.08 4.03
N LEU A 87 3.43 -8.81 3.50
CA LEU A 87 2.06 -8.94 3.98
C LEU A 87 1.68 -10.41 4.08
N GLY A 88 1.98 -11.04 5.22
CA GLY A 88 1.53 -12.40 5.51
C GLY A 88 2.02 -13.45 4.50
N GLY A 89 3.28 -13.34 4.06
CA GLY A 89 3.89 -14.23 3.05
C GLY A 89 3.67 -13.79 1.60
N TYR A 90 2.97 -12.69 1.36
CA TYR A 90 2.93 -12.00 0.07
C TYR A 90 3.77 -10.72 0.12
N ARG A 91 4.23 -10.24 -1.03
CA ARG A 91 4.93 -8.96 -1.17
C ARG A 91 4.05 -8.00 -1.96
N ILE A 92 3.87 -6.77 -1.51
CA ILE A 92 3.27 -5.70 -2.32
C ILE A 92 4.35 -4.73 -2.78
N ASP A 93 4.30 -4.34 -4.05
CA ASP A 93 5.32 -3.51 -4.69
C ASP A 93 5.47 -2.17 -3.96
N SER A 94 4.36 -1.51 -3.59
CA SER A 94 4.42 -0.37 -2.69
C SER A 94 3.16 -0.17 -1.85
N ILE A 95 3.36 0.43 -0.68
CA ILE A 95 2.30 1.03 0.14
C ILE A 95 2.61 2.50 0.26
N ILE A 96 1.61 3.36 0.09
CA ILE A 96 1.74 4.80 0.29
C ILE A 96 0.82 5.26 1.40
N ARG A 97 1.36 6.16 2.22
CA ARG A 97 0.61 6.89 3.21
C ARG A 97 0.47 8.35 2.79
N HIS A 98 -0.75 8.74 2.47
CA HIS A 98 -1.10 10.11 2.13
C HIS A 98 -1.23 11.02 3.36
N SER A 99 -1.05 12.32 3.19
CA SER A 99 -1.20 13.31 4.27
C SER A 99 -2.60 13.29 4.92
N ASP A 100 -3.64 13.07 4.12
CA ASP A 100 -5.08 13.07 4.48
C ASP A 100 -5.55 11.88 5.34
N SER A 101 -4.62 11.06 5.74
CA SER A 101 -4.85 9.83 6.48
C SER A 101 -5.24 8.57 5.69
N THR A 102 -5.23 8.61 4.36
CA THR A 102 -5.48 7.44 3.51
C THR A 102 -4.22 6.61 3.24
N TRP A 103 -4.46 5.33 2.95
CA TRP A 103 -3.46 4.35 2.53
C TRP A 103 -3.74 3.96 1.09
N GLU A 104 -2.70 3.75 0.31
CA GLU A 104 -2.80 3.27 -1.05
C GLU A 104 -1.87 2.07 -1.25
N LEU A 105 -2.47 0.97 -1.67
CA LEU A 105 -1.80 -0.29 -2.00
C LEU A 105 -1.54 -0.29 -3.50
N VAL A 106 -0.28 -0.34 -3.89
CA VAL A 106 0.15 -0.17 -5.27
C VAL A 106 0.78 -1.46 -5.78
N GLU A 107 0.28 -1.95 -6.92
CA GLU A 107 0.96 -2.94 -7.75
C GLU A 107 1.46 -2.27 -9.02
N VAL A 108 2.69 -2.55 -9.39
CA VAL A 108 3.32 -1.99 -10.57
C VAL A 108 3.59 -3.12 -11.53
N LYS A 109 3.03 -3.04 -12.73
CA LYS A 109 3.22 -4.06 -13.75
C LYS A 109 3.44 -3.40 -15.09
N THR A 110 4.37 -3.92 -15.87
CA THR A 110 4.43 -3.58 -17.30
C THR A 110 3.15 -4.02 -18.02
N GLU A 111 2.87 -3.46 -19.20
CA GLU A 111 1.71 -3.85 -20.02
C GLU A 111 1.61 -5.38 -20.22
N ALA A 112 2.74 -6.05 -20.45
CA ALA A 112 2.82 -7.49 -20.63
C ALA A 112 2.50 -8.27 -19.34
N GLY A 113 2.71 -7.66 -18.17
CA GLY A 113 2.40 -8.23 -16.85
C GLY A 113 0.93 -8.11 -16.46
N LEU A 114 0.11 -7.33 -17.19
CA LEU A 114 -1.30 -7.13 -16.87
C LEU A 114 -2.13 -8.39 -17.14
N ASN A 115 -2.58 -9.05 -16.07
CA ASN A 115 -3.44 -10.22 -16.12
C ASN A 115 -4.39 -10.27 -14.92
N LEU A 116 -5.45 -11.09 -14.99
CA LEU A 116 -6.46 -11.21 -13.93
C LEU A 116 -5.87 -11.55 -12.55
N GLY A 117 -4.75 -12.30 -12.51
CA GLY A 117 -4.05 -12.64 -11.28
C GLY A 117 -3.60 -11.42 -10.49
N VAL A 118 -3.24 -10.31 -11.16
CA VAL A 118 -2.87 -9.05 -10.50
C VAL A 118 -3.99 -8.52 -9.62
N ILE A 119 -5.24 -8.55 -10.10
CA ILE A 119 -6.42 -8.08 -9.34
C ILE A 119 -6.65 -8.99 -8.14
N GLY A 120 -6.61 -10.32 -8.34
CA GLY A 120 -6.79 -11.29 -7.25
C GLY A 120 -5.71 -11.18 -6.17
N HIS A 121 -4.45 -10.98 -6.58
CA HIS A 121 -3.35 -10.74 -5.66
C HIS A 121 -3.50 -9.44 -4.90
N LEU A 122 -3.87 -8.33 -5.56
CA LEU A 122 -4.05 -7.05 -4.91
C LEU A 122 -5.20 -7.07 -3.89
N LEU A 123 -6.30 -7.75 -4.20
CA LEU A 123 -7.40 -7.96 -3.26
C LEU A 123 -6.98 -8.80 -2.05
N SER A 124 -6.19 -9.84 -2.27
CA SER A 124 -5.66 -10.68 -1.19
C SER A 124 -4.71 -9.90 -0.29
N LYS A 125 -3.81 -9.12 -0.90
CA LYS A 125 -2.86 -8.22 -0.21
C LYS A 125 -3.61 -7.15 0.60
N ARG A 126 -4.69 -6.58 0.05
CA ARG A 126 -5.58 -5.67 0.80
C ARG A 126 -6.17 -6.34 2.03
N ALA A 127 -6.74 -7.53 1.90
CA ALA A 127 -7.32 -8.25 3.05
C ALA A 127 -6.26 -8.53 4.14
N GLN A 128 -5.04 -8.92 3.74
CA GLN A 128 -3.92 -9.09 4.66
C GLN A 128 -3.52 -7.76 5.34
N PHE A 129 -3.43 -6.67 4.58
CA PHE A 129 -3.12 -5.35 5.11
C PHE A 129 -4.17 -4.89 6.13
N GLU A 130 -5.45 -5.07 5.83
CA GLU A 130 -6.57 -4.78 6.73
C GLU A 130 -6.43 -5.57 8.04
N ASP A 131 -6.17 -6.87 7.97
CA ASP A 131 -6.06 -7.74 9.13
C ASP A 131 -4.80 -7.46 9.98
N ILE A 132 -3.63 -7.43 9.36
CA ILE A 132 -2.33 -7.24 10.04
C ILE A 132 -2.29 -5.86 10.71
N PHE A 133 -2.71 -4.83 9.98
CA PHE A 133 -2.55 -3.46 10.44
C PHE A 133 -3.82 -2.84 11.03
N GLN A 134 -4.96 -3.54 10.96
CA GLN A 134 -6.24 -3.12 11.53
C GLN A 134 -6.72 -1.79 10.93
N VAL A 135 -6.57 -1.65 9.61
CA VAL A 135 -7.01 -0.47 8.85
C VAL A 135 -8.40 -0.72 8.29
N LYS A 136 -9.27 0.28 8.38
CA LYS A 136 -10.61 0.17 7.85
C LYS A 136 -10.62 0.18 6.32
N PRO A 137 -11.45 -0.64 5.66
CA PRO A 137 -11.53 -0.73 4.20
C PRO A 137 -11.69 0.63 3.50
N GLU A 138 -12.46 1.56 4.05
CA GLU A 138 -12.72 2.89 3.46
C GLU A 138 -11.51 3.84 3.48
N LYS A 139 -10.44 3.46 4.18
CA LYS A 139 -9.18 4.22 4.22
C LYS A 139 -8.12 3.66 3.29
N ILE A 140 -8.45 2.62 2.51
CA ILE A 140 -7.51 1.92 1.64
C ILE A 140 -7.96 2.07 0.20
N LYS A 141 -7.07 2.64 -0.62
CA LYS A 141 -7.15 2.63 -2.08
C LYS A 141 -6.28 1.51 -2.62
N MET A 142 -6.65 0.99 -3.78
CA MET A 142 -5.87 -0.01 -4.51
C MET A 142 -5.63 0.52 -5.91
N THR A 143 -4.38 0.52 -6.36
CA THR A 143 -4.00 1.07 -7.65
C THR A 143 -3.04 0.13 -8.35
N VAL A 144 -3.31 -0.13 -9.63
CA VAL A 144 -2.38 -0.79 -10.54
C VAL A 144 -1.74 0.27 -11.42
N LEU A 145 -0.42 0.39 -11.38
CA LEU A 145 0.35 1.24 -12.27
C LEU A 145 0.89 0.43 -13.44
N THR A 146 0.82 1.00 -14.64
CA THR A 146 1.31 0.36 -15.86
C THR A 146 1.87 1.37 -16.85
N ASN A 147 2.75 0.94 -17.75
CA ASN A 147 3.25 1.76 -18.85
C ASN A 147 2.42 1.62 -20.16
N GLY A 148 1.27 0.94 -20.11
CA GLY A 148 0.46 0.69 -21.29
C GLY A 148 -0.90 0.06 -20.99
N ARG A 149 -1.80 0.11 -21.97
CA ARG A 149 -3.19 -0.37 -21.85
C ARG A 149 -3.36 -1.78 -22.37
N ASN A 150 -3.84 -2.65 -21.50
CA ASN A 150 -4.41 -3.93 -21.91
C ASN A 150 -5.95 -3.87 -21.84
N GLY A 151 -6.61 -3.80 -23.00
CA GLY A 151 -8.08 -3.66 -23.08
C GLY A 151 -8.85 -4.83 -22.46
N SER A 152 -8.29 -6.04 -22.51
CA SER A 152 -8.89 -7.21 -21.86
C SER A 152 -8.84 -7.09 -20.33
N PHE A 153 -7.71 -6.63 -19.80
CA PHE A 153 -7.52 -6.36 -18.38
C PHE A 153 -8.46 -5.26 -17.88
N GLN A 154 -8.57 -4.14 -18.62
CA GLN A 154 -9.49 -3.04 -18.28
C GLN A 154 -10.96 -3.49 -18.22
N THR A 155 -11.36 -4.34 -19.18
CA THR A 155 -12.72 -4.90 -19.21
C THR A 155 -12.98 -5.78 -17.99
N ILE A 156 -12.01 -6.61 -17.62
CA ILE A 156 -12.08 -7.48 -16.45
C ILE A 156 -12.14 -6.64 -15.18
N LEU A 157 -11.22 -5.69 -15.01
CA LEU A 157 -11.17 -4.77 -13.87
C LEU A 157 -12.52 -4.06 -13.65
N SER A 158 -13.08 -3.49 -14.73
CA SER A 158 -14.39 -2.84 -14.70
C SER A 158 -15.51 -3.77 -14.24
N LYS A 159 -15.50 -5.03 -14.69
CA LYS A 159 -16.48 -6.04 -14.27
C LYS A 159 -16.32 -6.38 -12.79
N VAL A 160 -15.10 -6.62 -12.32
CA VAL A 160 -14.82 -6.96 -10.91
C VAL A 160 -15.23 -5.80 -10.00
N ASN A 161 -14.83 -4.56 -10.33
CA ASN A 161 -15.21 -3.36 -9.58
C ASN A 161 -16.72 -3.24 -9.43
N LYS A 162 -17.46 -3.39 -10.55
CA LYS A 162 -18.92 -3.32 -10.54
C LYS A 162 -19.57 -4.47 -9.75
N GLN A 163 -19.11 -5.70 -9.95
CA GLN A 163 -19.75 -6.89 -9.38
C GLN A 163 -19.54 -7.00 -7.87
N TYR A 164 -18.35 -6.64 -7.39
CA TYR A 164 -17.98 -6.78 -5.98
C TYR A 164 -18.04 -5.46 -5.22
N SER A 165 -18.46 -4.37 -5.86
CA SER A 165 -18.46 -3.01 -5.28
C SER A 165 -17.12 -2.64 -4.67
N ILE A 166 -16.04 -3.00 -5.37
CA ILE A 166 -14.66 -2.62 -5.03
C ILE A 166 -14.19 -1.51 -5.97
N ASP A 167 -13.17 -0.78 -5.54
CA ASP A 167 -12.55 0.28 -6.32
C ASP A 167 -11.05 0.01 -6.45
N VAL A 168 -10.67 -0.68 -7.52
CA VAL A 168 -9.27 -0.83 -7.94
C VAL A 168 -9.05 0.10 -9.13
N GLY A 169 -8.16 1.07 -8.97
CA GLY A 169 -7.72 1.98 -10.02
C GLY A 169 -6.72 1.32 -10.98
N LEU A 170 -6.70 1.79 -12.22
CA LEU A 170 -5.65 1.51 -13.19
C LEU A 170 -5.14 2.83 -13.74
N GLU A 171 -3.86 3.11 -13.50
CA GLU A 171 -3.21 4.32 -13.98
C GLU A 171 -2.10 3.97 -14.97
N GLU A 172 -2.15 4.66 -16.11
CA GLU A 172 -1.17 4.54 -17.17
C GLU A 172 -0.14 5.65 -17.03
N ILE A 173 1.12 5.26 -16.90
CA ILE A 173 2.25 6.15 -16.70
C ILE A 173 3.08 6.21 -17.97
N GLN A 174 3.26 7.43 -18.49
CA GLN A 174 4.16 7.68 -19.61
C GLN A 174 5.58 7.78 -19.09
N ILE A 175 6.43 6.84 -19.51
CA ILE A 175 7.86 6.75 -19.15
C ILE A 175 8.76 6.94 -20.37
#